data_AF-A0A2P5ECB5-F1
#
_entry.id   AF-A0A2P5ECB5-F1
#
_cell.length_a   1.000
_cell.length_b   1.000
_cell.length_c   1.000
_cell.angle_alpha   90.00
_cell.angle_beta   90.00
_cell.angle_gamma   90.00
#
_symmetry.space_group_name_H-M   'P 1'
#
loop_
_entity.id
_entity.type
_entity.pdbx_description
1 polymer ?
#
loop_
_entity_poly.entity_id
_entity_poly.type
_entity_poly.pdbx_seq_one_letter_code
_entity_poly.pdbx_strand_id
1 'polypeptide(L)'
;MEAQKKHNNHPIKKIQKVPAILLGRDGDSKQDFTPRFIAIGHVHAGNTKLVKKELKVRLAAKFIKATGQDPEQLLGEINANIAKLVTHFDENVIKSYIKERLARILFLDGCSVLQFIHSVACYDLLDIEINNGQATLIQHDLFLLETQIPFR
;
A
#
# COMPACT_ATOMS: atom_id res chain seq x y z
N MET A 1 39.93 11.57 14.64
CA MET A 1 38.82 12.52 14.74
C MET A 1 37.55 11.74 14.38
N GLU A 2 36.89 11.18 15.39
CA GLU A 2 35.71 10.32 15.20
C GLU A 2 34.49 11.19 14.86
N ALA A 3 33.90 10.95 13.70
CA ALA A 3 32.67 11.59 13.30
C ALA A 3 31.51 11.01 14.13
N GLN A 4 30.95 11.83 15.02
CA GLN A 4 29.77 11.54 15.81
C GLN A 4 28.58 11.18 14.88
N LYS A 5 28.09 9.94 15.00
CA LYS A 5 26.80 9.52 14.43
C LYS A 5 25.70 10.33 15.10
N LYS A 6 25.11 11.31 14.40
CA LYS A 6 23.89 11.98 14.82
C LYS A 6 22.75 10.96 14.85
N HIS A 7 22.34 10.53 16.04
CA HIS A 7 21.06 9.88 16.24
C HIS A 7 19.96 10.91 15.93
N ASN A 8 19.35 10.82 14.75
CA ASN A 8 18.13 11.56 14.43
C ASN A 8 17.00 11.03 15.33
N ASN A 9 16.80 11.69 16.47
CA ASN A 9 15.81 11.32 17.48
C ASN A 9 14.38 11.79 17.13
N HIS A 10 14.05 11.90 15.84
CA HIS A 10 12.69 12.17 15.42
C HIS A 10 11.89 10.87 15.49
N PRO A 11 10.75 10.83 16.20
CA PRO A 11 9.92 9.64 16.22
C PRO A 11 9.52 9.30 14.78
N ILE A 12 9.82 8.08 14.34
CA ILE A 12 9.39 7.56 13.04
C ILE A 12 7.87 7.68 13.01
N LYS A 13 7.34 8.46 12.05
CA LYS A 13 5.90 8.53 11.83
C LYS A 13 5.43 7.15 11.40
N LYS A 14 4.65 6.49 12.26
CA LYS A 14 4.10 5.17 11.98
C LYS A 14 2.87 5.30 11.07
N ILE A 15 2.71 4.33 10.19
CA ILE A 15 1.47 4.12 9.44
C ILE A 15 0.39 3.75 10.46
N GLN A 16 -0.62 4.58 10.55
CA GLN A 16 -1.68 4.51 11.56
C GLN A 16 -3.04 4.72 10.90
N LYS A 17 -4.10 4.32 11.59
CA LYS A 17 -5.46 4.74 11.23
C LYS A 17 -5.62 6.24 11.37
N VAL A 18 -6.57 6.80 10.66
CA VAL A 18 -6.96 8.20 10.74
C VAL A 18 -7.31 8.51 12.19
N PRO A 19 -6.64 9.51 12.80
CA PRO A 19 -6.95 9.95 14.15
C PRO A 19 -8.42 10.35 14.29
N ALA A 20 -9.06 9.98 15.39
CA ALA A 20 -10.49 10.26 15.63
C ALA A 20 -10.85 11.75 15.51
N ILE A 21 -9.92 12.65 15.84
CA ILE A 21 -10.09 14.09 15.68
C ILE A 21 -10.35 14.52 14.22
N LEU A 22 -9.79 13.79 13.24
CA LEU A 22 -9.99 14.06 11.81
C LEU A 22 -11.28 13.45 11.26
N LEU A 23 -11.90 12.52 11.99
CA LEU A 23 -13.15 11.87 11.59
C LEU A 23 -14.39 12.73 11.91
N GLY A 24 -14.23 13.82 12.66
CA GLY A 24 -15.34 14.67 13.10
C GLY A 24 -16.17 14.04 14.23
N ARG A 25 -17.30 14.68 14.56
CA ARG A 25 -18.29 14.06 15.45
C ARG A 25 -18.93 12.90 14.72
N ASP A 26 -19.16 11.79 15.41
CA ASP A 26 -19.85 10.60 14.92
C ASP A 26 -19.27 9.93 13.64
N GLY A 27 -18.10 10.37 13.15
CA GLY A 27 -17.42 9.78 11.99
C GLY A 27 -17.85 10.35 10.63
N ASP A 28 -18.44 11.54 10.60
CA ASP A 28 -18.93 12.20 9.38
C ASP A 28 -17.89 12.28 8.24
N SER A 29 -16.61 12.43 8.57
CA SER A 29 -15.51 12.51 7.58
C SER A 29 -14.91 11.15 7.21
N LYS A 30 -15.44 10.03 7.70
CA LYS A 30 -14.89 8.68 7.42
C LYS A 30 -14.82 8.35 5.93
N GLN A 31 -15.77 8.86 5.16
CA GLN A 31 -15.82 8.67 3.71
C GLN A 31 -14.63 9.34 2.98
N ASP A 32 -14.06 10.39 3.55
CA ASP A 32 -12.94 11.14 2.96
C ASP A 32 -11.62 10.36 3.06
N PHE A 33 -11.56 9.39 3.97
CA PHE A 33 -10.41 8.51 4.17
C PHE A 33 -10.64 7.09 3.65
N THR A 34 -11.82 6.80 3.10
CA THR A 34 -12.18 5.48 2.61
C THR A 34 -11.85 5.39 1.11
N PRO A 35 -11.11 4.35 0.66
CA PRO A 35 -10.86 4.12 -0.76
C PRO A 35 -12.15 4.08 -1.58
N ARG A 36 -12.11 4.53 -2.82
CA ARG A 36 -13.28 4.59 -3.71
C ARG A 36 -13.25 3.51 -4.79
N PHE A 37 -12.09 2.92 -5.04
CA PHE A 37 -11.89 1.95 -6.12
C PHE A 37 -10.97 0.79 -5.75
N ILE A 38 -9.82 1.08 -5.13
CA ILE A 38 -8.82 0.07 -4.77
C ILE A 38 -8.22 0.36 -3.40
N ALA A 39 -8.41 -0.58 -2.48
CA ALA A 39 -7.69 -0.55 -1.21
C ALA A 39 -6.24 -1.04 -1.41
N ILE A 40 -5.28 -0.15 -1.14
CA ILE A 40 -3.86 -0.46 -1.02
C ILE A 40 -3.46 -0.36 0.44
N GLY A 41 -2.56 -1.25 0.88
CA GLY A 41 -2.15 -1.38 2.26
C GLY A 41 -3.11 -2.22 3.10
N HIS A 42 -2.69 -2.42 4.35
CA HIS A 42 -3.31 -3.36 5.28
C HIS A 42 -4.56 -2.79 5.98
N VAL A 43 -4.68 -1.46 6.18
CA VAL A 43 -5.78 -0.85 6.95
C VAL A 43 -7.15 -1.19 6.35
N HIS A 44 -7.24 -1.20 5.02
CA HIS A 44 -8.47 -1.48 4.27
C HIS A 44 -8.49 -2.86 3.61
N ALA A 45 -7.49 -3.70 3.82
CA ALA A 45 -7.39 -5.01 3.17
C ALA A 45 -8.58 -5.96 3.45
N GLY A 46 -9.35 -5.71 4.52
CA GLY A 46 -10.55 -6.46 4.89
C GLY A 46 -11.88 -5.83 4.47
N ASN A 47 -11.88 -4.64 3.83
CA ASN A 47 -13.13 -3.99 3.43
C ASN A 47 -13.67 -4.61 2.14
N THR A 48 -14.65 -5.50 2.25
CA THR A 48 -15.23 -6.27 1.14
C THR A 48 -15.95 -5.41 0.08
N LYS A 49 -16.21 -4.13 0.35
CA LYS A 49 -16.92 -3.23 -0.56
C LYS A 49 -16.03 -2.60 -1.64
N LEU A 50 -14.69 -2.65 -1.50
CA LEU A 50 -13.75 -1.75 -2.22
C LEU A 50 -12.55 -2.44 -2.86
N VAL A 51 -12.59 -3.77 -3.01
CA VAL A 51 -11.42 -4.50 -3.49
C VAL A 51 -11.76 -5.18 -4.80
N LYS A 52 -11.46 -4.51 -5.92
CA LYS A 52 -11.17 -5.22 -7.17
C LYS A 52 -9.86 -5.99 -7.00
N LYS A 53 -9.89 -7.06 -6.20
CA LYS A 53 -8.73 -7.92 -5.93
C LYS A 53 -8.14 -8.44 -7.24
N GLU A 54 -9.03 -8.74 -8.19
CA GLU A 54 -8.70 -9.15 -9.55
C GLU A 54 -7.87 -8.09 -10.30
N LEU A 55 -8.19 -6.80 -10.14
CA LEU A 55 -7.40 -5.73 -10.76
C LEU A 55 -5.98 -5.68 -10.17
N LYS A 56 -5.84 -5.79 -8.83
CA LYS A 56 -4.52 -5.87 -8.19
C LYS A 56 -3.72 -7.06 -8.72
N VAL A 57 -4.35 -8.23 -8.79
CA VAL A 57 -3.69 -9.44 -9.30
C VAL A 57 -3.25 -9.25 -10.75
N ARG A 58 -4.10 -8.64 -11.60
CA ARG A 58 -3.74 -8.32 -13.00
C ARG A 58 -2.58 -7.33 -13.10
N LEU A 59 -2.61 -6.25 -12.32
CA LEU A 59 -1.53 -5.25 -12.29
C LEU A 59 -0.22 -5.87 -11.82
N ALA A 60 -0.25 -6.63 -10.72
CA ALA A 60 0.92 -7.32 -10.21
C ALA A 60 1.46 -8.37 -11.20
N ALA A 61 0.59 -9.14 -11.86
CA ALA A 61 1.01 -10.10 -12.88
C ALA A 61 1.67 -9.40 -14.08
N LYS A 62 1.12 -8.24 -14.51
CA LYS A 62 1.73 -7.44 -15.57
C LYS A 62 3.09 -6.89 -15.15
N PHE A 63 3.24 -6.42 -13.91
CA PHE A 63 4.53 -5.99 -13.36
C PHE A 63 5.59 -7.10 -13.44
N ILE A 64 5.26 -8.29 -12.94
CA ILE A 64 6.16 -9.45 -12.93
C ILE A 64 6.55 -9.84 -14.36
N LYS A 65 5.57 -9.90 -15.28
CA LYS A 65 5.83 -10.20 -16.69
C LYS A 65 6.72 -9.15 -17.36
N ALA A 66 6.49 -7.87 -17.08
CA ALA A 66 7.24 -6.77 -17.71
C ALA A 66 8.68 -6.67 -17.17
N THR A 67 8.90 -6.96 -15.89
CA THR A 67 10.21 -6.87 -15.25
C THR A 67 11.03 -8.16 -15.35
N GLY A 68 10.38 -9.30 -15.60
CA GLY A 68 11.02 -10.62 -15.60
C GLY A 68 11.49 -11.07 -14.22
N GLN A 69 11.05 -10.41 -13.14
CA GLN A 69 11.42 -10.78 -11.78
C GLN A 69 10.72 -12.08 -11.36
N ASP A 70 11.40 -12.88 -10.55
CA ASP A 70 10.84 -14.07 -9.94
C ASP A 70 9.90 -13.68 -8.77
N PRO A 71 8.61 -14.03 -8.83
CA PRO A 71 7.66 -13.60 -7.81
C PRO A 71 7.93 -14.25 -6.45
N GLU A 72 8.44 -15.49 -6.41
CA GLU A 72 8.86 -16.17 -5.20
C GLU A 72 10.06 -15.48 -4.54
N GLN A 73 11.07 -15.10 -5.34
CA GLN A 73 12.22 -14.33 -4.85
C GLN A 73 11.78 -12.99 -4.25
N LEU A 74 10.96 -12.22 -4.96
CA LEU A 74 10.45 -10.93 -4.47
C LEU A 74 9.67 -11.07 -3.16
N LEU A 75 8.78 -12.07 -3.09
CA LEU A 75 8.05 -12.36 -1.86
C LEU A 75 9.00 -12.80 -0.73
N GLY A 76 10.05 -13.57 -1.07
CA GLY A 76 11.13 -13.96 -0.16
C GLY A 76 11.87 -12.76 0.42
N GLU A 77 12.23 -11.78 -0.41
CA GLU A 77 12.88 -10.53 0.02
C GLU A 77 11.98 -9.72 0.96
N ILE A 78 10.68 -9.64 0.69
CA ILE A 78 9.72 -8.98 1.57
C ILE A 78 9.61 -9.74 2.91
N ASN A 79 9.52 -11.06 2.88
CA ASN A 79 9.46 -11.90 4.08
C ASN A 79 10.71 -11.74 4.95
N ALA A 80 11.91 -11.76 4.35
CA ALA A 80 13.16 -11.54 5.07
C ALA A 80 13.20 -10.17 5.78
N ASN A 81 12.48 -9.20 5.23
CA ASN A 81 12.42 -7.83 5.72
C ASN A 81 11.20 -7.51 6.59
N ILE A 82 10.26 -8.45 6.75
CA ILE A 82 8.94 -8.20 7.33
C ILE A 82 9.02 -7.71 8.78
N ALA A 83 9.94 -8.25 9.58
CA ALA A 83 10.08 -7.86 11.00
C ALA A 83 10.39 -6.36 11.17
N LYS A 84 11.18 -5.79 10.26
CA LYS A 84 11.47 -4.34 10.25
C LYS A 84 10.38 -3.54 9.54
N LEU A 85 9.69 -4.10 8.54
CA LEU A 85 8.56 -3.41 7.90
C LEU A 85 7.41 -3.22 8.91
N VAL A 86 7.19 -4.23 9.76
CA VAL A 86 6.21 -4.20 10.85
C VAL A 86 6.45 -3.04 11.83
N THR A 87 7.69 -2.63 12.08
CA THR A 87 7.97 -1.52 13.02
C THR A 87 7.50 -0.15 12.53
N HIS A 88 7.17 -0.03 11.24
CA HIS A 88 6.66 1.19 10.63
C HIS A 88 5.14 1.33 10.79
N PHE A 89 4.44 0.33 11.34
CA PHE A 89 3.01 0.42 11.64
C PHE A 89 2.76 0.71 13.11
N ASP A 90 1.68 1.42 13.39
CA ASP A 90 1.14 1.55 14.75
C ASP A 90 0.71 0.17 15.26
N GLU A 91 0.93 -0.11 16.54
CA GLU A 91 0.62 -1.43 17.09
C GLU A 91 -0.87 -1.77 16.96
N ASN A 92 -1.76 -0.77 17.07
CA ASN A 92 -3.21 -0.98 16.93
C ASN A 92 -3.63 -1.31 15.50
N VAL A 93 -2.71 -1.15 14.56
CA VAL A 93 -2.90 -1.42 13.15
C VAL A 93 -2.44 -2.83 12.77
N ILE A 94 -1.44 -3.37 13.46
CA ILE A 94 -0.85 -4.71 13.20
C ILE A 94 -1.09 -5.75 14.29
N LYS A 95 -1.81 -5.41 15.37
CA LYS A 95 -2.04 -6.25 16.57
C LYS A 95 -2.58 -7.66 16.31
N SER A 96 -3.28 -7.89 15.19
CA SER A 96 -3.94 -9.16 14.85
C SER A 96 -3.27 -9.95 13.72
N TYR A 97 -2.06 -9.58 13.28
CA TYR A 97 -1.53 -10.06 12.00
C TYR A 97 -0.49 -11.18 12.08
N ILE A 98 -0.64 -12.11 11.15
CA ILE A 98 0.33 -13.12 10.76
C ILE A 98 1.31 -12.47 9.75
N LYS A 99 2.62 -12.49 10.03
CA LYS A 99 3.65 -11.77 9.25
C LYS A 99 3.63 -12.17 7.77
N GLU A 100 3.42 -13.45 7.50
CA GLU A 100 3.35 -14.05 6.17
C GLU A 100 2.18 -13.47 5.36
N ARG A 101 1.05 -13.19 6.03
CA ARG A 101 -0.11 -12.55 5.38
C ARG A 101 0.23 -11.10 5.02
N LEU A 102 0.90 -10.37 5.90
CA LEU A 102 1.31 -8.99 5.64
C LEU A 102 2.28 -8.93 4.46
N ALA A 103 3.27 -9.83 4.40
CA ALA A 103 4.21 -9.89 3.28
C ALA A 103 3.50 -10.10 1.93
N ARG A 104 2.51 -10.98 1.86
CA ARG A 104 1.71 -11.20 0.65
C ARG A 104 0.88 -9.97 0.25
N ILE A 105 0.33 -9.25 1.23
CA ILE A 105 -0.41 -7.99 0.97
C ILE A 105 0.56 -6.95 0.40
N LEU A 106 1.72 -6.76 1.05
CA LEU A 106 2.73 -5.80 0.60
C LEU A 106 3.29 -6.14 -0.78
N PHE A 107 3.50 -7.42 -1.08
CA PHE A 107 3.90 -7.88 -2.41
C PHE A 107 2.85 -7.52 -3.46
N LEU A 108 1.60 -7.94 -3.25
CA LEU A 108 0.51 -7.70 -4.20
C LEU A 108 0.29 -6.21 -4.42
N ASP A 109 0.24 -5.43 -3.34
CA ASP A 109 -0.01 -4.00 -3.39
C ASP A 109 1.17 -3.25 -4.02
N GLY A 110 2.41 -3.58 -3.64
CA GLY A 110 3.62 -2.97 -4.19
C GLY A 110 3.73 -3.16 -5.71
N CYS A 111 3.61 -4.40 -6.18
CA CYS A 111 3.63 -4.69 -7.62
C CYS A 111 2.46 -4.00 -8.36
N SER A 112 1.27 -3.97 -7.75
CA SER A 112 0.10 -3.31 -8.34
C SER A 112 0.31 -1.80 -8.51
N VAL A 113 0.81 -1.14 -7.45
CA VAL A 113 1.06 0.31 -7.43
C VAL A 113 2.13 0.68 -8.45
N LEU A 114 3.24 -0.06 -8.49
CA LEU A 114 4.32 0.19 -9.45
C LEU A 114 3.84 0.05 -10.91
N GLN A 115 3.09 -1.00 -11.22
CA GLN A 115 2.53 -1.15 -12.57
C GLN A 115 1.52 -0.05 -12.91
N PHE A 116 0.67 0.33 -11.96
CA PHE A 116 -0.30 1.39 -12.19
C PHE A 116 0.39 2.73 -12.48
N ILE A 117 1.39 3.10 -11.67
CA ILE A 117 2.19 4.33 -11.89
C ILE A 117 2.86 4.29 -13.26
N HIS A 118 3.48 3.16 -13.63
CA HIS A 118 4.07 3.00 -14.96
C HIS A 118 3.03 3.20 -16.08
N SER A 119 1.86 2.55 -15.97
CA SER A 119 0.81 2.68 -16.99
C SER A 119 0.24 4.09 -17.10
N VAL A 120 0.15 4.84 -16.00
CA VAL A 120 -0.20 6.27 -16.05
C VAL A 120 0.90 7.08 -16.74
N ALA A 121 2.16 6.87 -16.36
CA ALA A 121 3.29 7.65 -16.87
C ALA A 121 3.58 7.42 -18.36
N CYS A 122 3.37 6.19 -18.84
CA CYS A 122 3.63 5.78 -20.22
C CYS A 122 2.38 5.82 -21.12
N TYR A 123 1.23 6.27 -20.60
CA TYR A 123 -0.07 6.28 -21.31
C TYR A 123 -0.61 4.88 -21.71
N ASP A 124 -0.16 3.82 -21.05
CA ASP A 124 -0.53 2.42 -21.30
C ASP A 124 -1.74 1.94 -20.47
N LEU A 125 -2.70 2.84 -20.20
CA LEU A 125 -3.89 2.51 -19.39
C LEU A 125 -4.88 1.57 -20.11
N LEU A 126 -4.91 1.60 -21.44
CA LEU A 126 -5.79 0.76 -22.25
C LEU A 126 -5.44 -0.72 -22.13
N ASP A 127 -4.15 -1.06 -22.09
CA ASP A 127 -3.65 -2.43 -21.97
C ASP A 127 -3.98 -3.10 -20.63
N ILE A 128 -4.44 -2.32 -19.64
CA ILE A 128 -4.87 -2.83 -18.33
C ILE A 128 -6.38 -2.65 -18.11
N GLU A 129 -7.14 -2.27 -19.15
CA GLU A 129 -8.59 -2.04 -19.15
C GLU A 129 -9.03 -1.06 -18.06
N ILE A 130 -8.19 -0.09 -17.73
CA ILE A 130 -8.53 0.99 -16.79
C ILE A 130 -8.89 2.22 -17.62
N ASN A 131 -10.13 2.70 -17.50
CA ASN A 131 -10.50 3.97 -18.12
C ASN A 131 -10.04 5.18 -17.28
N ASN A 132 -10.02 6.38 -17.87
CA ASN A 132 -9.55 7.60 -17.21
C ASN A 132 -10.29 7.90 -15.89
N GLY A 133 -11.61 7.67 -15.82
CA GLY A 133 -12.38 7.89 -14.59
C GLY A 133 -11.95 6.93 -13.47
N GLN A 134 -11.70 5.66 -13.82
CA GLN A 134 -11.17 4.68 -12.87
C GLN A 134 -9.74 5.02 -12.45
N ALA A 135 -8.89 5.47 -13.37
CA ALA A 135 -7.53 5.90 -13.06
C ALA A 135 -7.52 7.07 -12.07
N THR A 136 -8.39 8.06 -12.24
CA THR A 136 -8.55 9.19 -11.29
C THR A 136 -8.95 8.70 -9.89
N LEU A 137 -9.86 7.72 -9.79
CA LEU A 137 -10.24 7.15 -8.49
C LEU A 137 -9.09 6.37 -7.85
N ILE A 138 -8.33 5.59 -8.64
CA ILE A 138 -7.15 4.88 -8.12
C ILE A 138 -6.10 5.87 -7.65
N GLN A 139 -5.81 6.92 -8.43
CA GLN A 139 -4.88 7.98 -8.02
C GLN A 139 -5.31 8.61 -6.71
N HIS A 140 -6.58 8.97 -6.57
CA HIS A 140 -7.14 9.47 -5.31
C HIS A 140 -6.87 8.49 -4.16
N ASP A 141 -7.17 7.20 -4.35
CA ASP A 141 -6.97 6.17 -3.33
C ASP A 141 -5.50 6.03 -2.90
N LEU A 142 -4.54 6.17 -3.82
CA LEU A 142 -3.10 6.10 -3.51
C LEU A 142 -2.62 7.22 -2.58
N PHE A 143 -3.31 8.36 -2.54
CA PHE A 143 -2.97 9.49 -1.68
C PHE A 143 -3.72 9.49 -0.34
N LEU A 144 -4.57 8.50 -0.07
CA LEU A 144 -5.27 8.39 1.21
C LEU A 144 -4.32 8.04 2.35
N LEU A 145 -4.57 8.62 3.52
CA LEU A 145 -3.71 8.47 4.69
C LEU A 145 -3.58 7.01 5.16
N GLU A 146 -4.64 6.21 5.01
CA GLU A 146 -4.67 4.81 5.41
C GLU A 146 -4.12 3.86 4.33
N THR A 147 -3.70 4.41 3.19
CA THR A 147 -3.27 3.69 1.99
C THR A 147 -1.76 3.78 1.79
N GLN A 148 -1.01 3.51 2.87
CA GLN A 148 0.45 3.60 2.87
C GLN A 148 1.13 2.22 2.84
N ILE A 149 2.23 2.15 2.09
CA ILE A 149 3.18 1.03 2.09
C ILE A 149 4.45 1.49 2.81
N PRO A 150 4.99 0.72 3.78
CA PRO A 150 6.20 1.09 4.48
C PRO A 150 7.40 1.14 3.51
N PHE A 151 8.09 2.27 3.48
CA PHE A 151 9.33 2.48 2.74
C PHE A 151 10.53 2.44 3.70
N ARG A 152 11.69 1.98 3.20
CA ARG A 152 12.94 1.94 3.94
C ARG A 152 13.97 2.87 3.33
#